data_AF-A0A183HYR4-F1
#
_entry.id   AF-A0A183HYR4-F1
#
_cell.length_a   1.000
_cell.length_b   1.000
_cell.length_c   1.000
_cell.angle_alpha   90.00
_cell.angle_beta   90.00
_cell.angle_gamma   90.00
#
_symmetry.space_group_name_H-M   'P 1'
#
loop_
_entity.id
_entity.type
_entity.pdbx_description
1 polymer ?
#
loop_
_entity_poly.entity_id
_entity_poly.type
_entity_poly.pdbx_seq_one_letter_code
_entity_poly.pdbx_strand_id
1 'polypeptide(L)'
;MEDTPAIEKAKNTNLVCNENIAHRKSPELFPENVPGAWDMNRTLTTAAGDFRSSRFRTELDTQDVRLVNELGQFSADQLMEYVRNLQNSAYTLGIEEGYFVLCFFMI
;
A
#
# COMPACT_ATOMS: atom_id res chain seq x y z
N MET A 1 15.94 -34.00 58.54
CA MET A 1 16.60 -34.63 57.38
C MET A 1 15.61 -35.62 56.81
N GLU A 2 15.16 -35.59 55.55
CA GLU A 2 15.56 -34.90 54.32
C GLU A 2 14.31 -34.90 53.43
N ASP A 3 13.84 -33.70 53.08
CA ASP A 3 13.84 -33.17 51.70
C ASP A 3 12.72 -33.72 50.80
N THR A 4 11.57 -33.07 50.93
CA THR A 4 10.56 -32.99 49.87
C THR A 4 11.21 -32.26 48.70
N PRO A 5 11.28 -32.83 47.47
CA PRO A 5 11.92 -32.15 46.37
C PRO A 5 11.12 -30.89 46.05
N ALA A 6 11.75 -29.74 46.30
CA ALA A 6 11.28 -28.46 45.84
C ALA A 6 11.09 -28.59 44.32
N ILE A 7 9.84 -28.50 43.88
CA ILE A 7 9.52 -28.32 42.46
C ILE A 7 10.08 -26.95 42.12
N GLU A 8 11.31 -26.98 41.60
CA GLU A 8 12.00 -25.83 41.03
C GLU A 8 11.06 -25.27 39.97
N LYS A 9 10.38 -24.16 40.30
CA LYS A 9 9.65 -23.37 39.32
C LYS A 9 10.71 -22.90 38.34
N ALA A 10 10.87 -23.69 37.26
CA ALA A 10 11.74 -23.38 36.15
C ALA A 10 11.53 -21.91 35.83
N LYS A 11 12.59 -21.14 35.99
CA LYS A 11 12.66 -19.74 35.57
C LYS A 11 12.56 -19.80 34.05
N ASN A 12 11.33 -19.86 33.55
CA ASN A 12 11.03 -19.73 32.14
C ASN A 12 11.36 -18.27 31.81
N THR A 13 12.63 -18.04 31.47
CA THR A 13 13.16 -16.75 31.00
C THR A 13 12.59 -16.37 29.64
N ASN A 14 11.75 -17.22 29.06
CA ASN A 14 11.11 -16.98 27.79
C ASN A 14 9.69 -16.46 28.02
N LEU A 15 9.56 -15.14 28.00
CA LEU A 15 8.28 -14.45 27.90
C LEU A 15 7.82 -14.61 26.45
N VAL A 16 7.15 -15.72 26.14
CA VAL A 16 6.54 -15.95 24.82
C VAL A 16 5.18 -15.24 24.81
N CYS A 17 5.01 -14.28 23.91
CA CYS A 17 3.72 -13.66 23.65
C CYS A 17 2.99 -14.43 22.54
N ASN A 18 1.86 -15.07 22.87
CA ASN A 18 1.01 -15.81 21.91
C ASN A 18 -0.03 -14.92 21.18
N GLU A 19 0.04 -13.60 21.35
CA GLU A 19 -0.90 -12.67 20.74
C GLU A 19 -0.62 -12.43 19.26
N ASN A 20 -1.67 -12.47 18.42
CA ASN A 20 -1.56 -12.18 16.99
C ASN A 20 -1.93 -10.71 16.74
N ILE A 21 -0.93 -9.84 16.74
CA ILE A 21 -1.07 -8.40 16.46
C ILE A 21 -0.80 -8.03 14.99
N ALA A 22 -0.46 -8.99 14.13
CA ALA A 22 -0.02 -8.71 12.75
C ALA A 22 -1.11 -8.04 11.89
N HIS A 23 -2.39 -8.25 12.22
CA HIS A 23 -3.52 -7.69 11.49
C HIS A 23 -4.11 -6.42 12.11
N ARG A 24 -3.58 -5.97 13.25
CA ARG A 24 -4.08 -4.80 13.97
C ARG A 24 -3.00 -3.73 13.96
N LYS A 25 -3.29 -2.56 13.41
CA LYS A 25 -2.35 -1.43 13.37
C LYS A 25 -2.67 -0.47 14.52
N SER A 26 -1.64 0.14 15.12
CA SER A 26 -1.85 1.32 15.98
C SER A 26 -2.53 2.39 15.12
N PRO A 27 -3.71 2.94 15.50
CA PRO A 27 -4.12 3.26 16.87
C PRO A 27 -5.14 2.31 17.52
N GLU A 28 -5.62 1.27 16.83
CA GLU A 28 -6.68 0.38 17.38
C GLU A 28 -6.22 -0.45 18.58
N LEU A 29 -4.95 -0.85 18.61
CA LEU A 29 -4.37 -1.65 19.70
C LEU A 29 -4.07 -0.81 20.94
N PHE A 30 -3.74 0.48 20.76
CA PHE A 30 -3.32 1.38 21.82
C PHE A 30 -4.06 2.72 21.65
N PRO A 31 -5.34 2.78 22.04
CA PRO A 31 -6.15 3.98 21.90
C PRO A 31 -5.76 5.09 22.89
N GLU A 32 -5.01 4.75 23.95
CA GLU A 32 -4.54 5.70 24.94
C GLU A 32 -3.33 6.48 24.41
N ASN A 33 -3.38 7.80 24.57
CA ASN A 33 -2.26 8.68 24.24
C ASN A 33 -1.13 8.48 25.25
N VAL A 34 -0.16 7.64 24.90
CA VAL A 34 1.06 7.44 25.70
C VAL A 34 1.91 8.72 25.65
N PRO A 35 2.13 9.42 26.78
CA PRO A 35 2.96 10.61 26.82
C PRO A 35 4.38 10.31 26.31
N GLY A 36 4.90 11.15 25.42
CA GLY A 36 6.22 10.98 24.81
C GLY A 36 6.27 10.08 23.56
N ALA A 37 5.30 9.18 23.35
CA ALA A 37 5.28 8.32 22.16
C ALA A 37 5.12 9.10 20.83
N TRP A 38 4.44 10.24 20.91
CA TRP A 38 4.27 11.17 19.79
C TRP A 38 5.59 11.85 19.38
N ASP A 39 6.44 12.20 20.35
CA ASP A 39 7.74 12.80 20.07
C ASP A 39 8.69 11.78 19.44
N MET A 40 8.62 10.51 19.88
CA MET A 40 9.37 9.41 19.26
C MET A 40 8.92 9.17 17.81
N ASN A 41 7.61 9.13 17.55
CA ASN A 41 7.06 8.94 16.21
C ASN A 41 7.41 10.14 15.29
N ARG A 42 7.31 11.38 15.79
CA ARG A 42 7.76 12.57 15.07
C ARG A 42 9.24 12.49 14.72
N THR A 43 10.08 12.08 15.66
CA THR A 43 11.52 11.97 15.43
C THR A 43 11.83 10.85 14.42
N LEU A 44 11.14 9.72 14.52
CA LEU A 44 11.29 8.59 13.60
C LEU A 44 10.79 8.92 12.19
N THR A 45 9.67 9.63 12.05
CA THR A 45 9.13 10.09 10.76
C THR A 45 10.00 11.18 10.12
N THR A 46 10.67 11.99 10.95
CA THR A 46 11.64 13.00 10.48
C THR A 46 12.97 12.34 10.06
N ALA A 47 13.44 11.33 10.81
CA ALA A 47 14.68 10.60 10.53
C ALA A 47 14.55 9.56 9.40
N ALA A 48 13.37 8.97 9.23
CA ALA A 48 13.06 8.05 8.12
C ALA A 48 12.88 8.77 6.78
N GLY A 49 13.17 10.07 6.73
CA GLY A 49 13.17 10.88 5.53
C GLY A 49 11.80 10.86 4.89
N ASP A 50 10.87 11.66 5.45
CA ASP A 50 9.68 12.15 4.76
C ASP A 50 9.17 11.10 3.76
N PHE A 51 8.64 9.97 4.26
CA PHE A 51 7.63 9.25 3.51
C PHE A 51 6.53 10.27 3.38
N ARG A 52 6.69 11.16 2.38
CA ARG A 52 5.69 12.01 1.83
C ARG A 52 4.55 11.05 1.72
N SER A 53 3.58 11.24 2.62
CA SER A 53 2.22 10.75 2.44
C SER A 53 2.05 10.81 0.94
N SER A 54 1.93 9.65 0.30
CA SER A 54 1.65 9.54 -1.12
C SER A 54 0.32 10.24 -1.27
N ARG A 55 0.36 11.57 -1.34
CA ARG A 55 -0.75 12.44 -1.62
C ARG A 55 -1.06 11.94 -3.01
N PHE A 56 -2.13 11.16 -3.11
CA PHE A 56 -2.80 10.86 -4.37
C PHE A 56 -2.68 12.13 -5.19
N ARG A 57 -1.85 12.10 -6.24
CA ARG A 57 -1.56 13.28 -7.06
C ARG A 57 -2.90 13.66 -7.68
N THR A 58 -3.59 14.58 -7.01
CA THR A 58 -4.90 15.12 -7.39
C THR A 58 -4.71 16.36 -8.26
N GLU A 59 -3.45 16.71 -8.54
CA GLU A 59 -3.09 17.70 -9.53
C GLU A 59 -3.32 17.09 -10.91
N LEU A 60 -4.50 17.35 -11.48
CA LEU A 60 -4.72 17.17 -12.91
C LEU A 60 -3.91 18.22 -13.66
N ASP A 61 -3.24 17.81 -14.73
CA ASP A 61 -2.61 18.77 -15.63
C ASP A 61 -3.68 19.45 -16.52
N THR A 62 -3.26 20.47 -17.28
CA THR A 62 -4.18 21.20 -18.16
C THR A 62 -4.72 20.35 -19.32
N GLN A 63 -4.03 19.28 -19.69
CA GLN A 63 -4.45 18.33 -20.73
C GLN A 63 -5.51 17.36 -20.17
N ASP A 64 -5.31 16.85 -18.96
CA ASP A 64 -6.25 15.99 -18.25
C ASP A 64 -7.59 16.69 -18.06
N VAL A 65 -7.58 17.96 -17.65
CA VAL A 65 -8.81 18.76 -17.48
C VAL A 65 -9.53 18.97 -18.81
N ARG A 66 -8.79 19.16 -19.91
CA ARG A 66 -9.39 19.29 -21.25
C ARG A 66 -10.02 17.97 -21.69
N LEU A 67 -9.31 16.86 -21.51
CA LEU A 67 -9.80 15.54 -21.84
C LEU A 67 -11.09 15.19 -21.09
N VAL A 68 -11.14 15.46 -19.78
CA VAL A 68 -12.36 15.25 -18.98
C VAL A 68 -13.53 16.09 -19.51
N ASN A 69 -13.28 17.34 -19.87
CA ASN A 69 -14.31 18.20 -20.45
C ASN A 69 -14.78 17.75 -21.83
N GLU A 70 -13.89 17.21 -22.66
CA GLU A 70 -14.24 16.64 -23.97
C GLU A 70 -15.08 15.37 -23.81
N LEU A 71 -14.68 14.46 -22.93
CA LEU A 71 -15.44 13.24 -22.62
C LEU A 71 -16.82 13.55 -22.01
N GLY A 72 -16.92 14.59 -21.19
CA GLY A 72 -18.19 15.03 -20.61
C GLY A 72 -19.19 15.61 -21.62
N GLN A 73 -18.73 15.98 -22.83
CA GLN A 73 -19.59 16.48 -23.91
C GLN A 73 -20.17 15.36 -24.79
N PHE A 74 -19.69 14.12 -24.65
CA PHE A 74 -20.16 13.01 -25.47
C PHE A 74 -21.56 12.55 -25.06
N SER A 75 -22.35 12.12 -26.06
CA SER A 75 -23.52 11.31 -25.78
C SER A 75 -23.12 9.92 -25.27
N ALA A 76 -24.05 9.20 -24.65
CA ALA A 76 -23.78 7.85 -24.13
C ALA A 76 -23.23 6.91 -25.22
N ASP A 77 -23.79 6.96 -26.43
CA ASP A 77 -23.35 6.13 -27.55
C ASP A 77 -21.94 6.49 -28.02
N GLN A 78 -21.62 7.78 -28.10
CA GLN A 78 -20.29 8.27 -28.47
C GLN A 78 -19.24 7.89 -27.43
N LEU A 79 -19.57 7.99 -26.13
CA LEU A 79 -18.68 7.58 -25.06
C LEU A 79 -18.40 6.08 -25.11
N MET A 80 -19.42 5.26 -25.38
CA MET A 80 -19.27 3.81 -25.53
C MET A 80 -18.43 3.43 -26.76
N GLU A 81 -18.57 4.15 -27.86
CA GLU A 81 -17.72 3.98 -29.05
C GLU A 81 -16.27 4.36 -28.75
N TYR A 82 -16.03 5.49 -28.08
CA TYR A 82 -14.71 5.92 -27.64
C TYR A 82 -14.04 4.87 -26.74
N VAL A 83 -14.76 4.34 -25.75
CA VAL A 83 -14.26 3.28 -24.86
C VAL A 83 -13.89 2.03 -25.64
N ARG A 84 -14.71 1.61 -26.61
CA ARG A 84 -14.43 0.43 -27.44
C ARG A 84 -13.17 0.63 -28.30
N ASN A 85 -13.01 1.83 -28.88
CA ASN A 85 -11.83 2.15 -29.67
C ASN A 85 -10.56 2.15 -28.80
N LEU A 86 -10.62 2.72 -27.61
CA LEU A 86 -9.52 2.70 -26.64
C LEU A 86 -9.13 1.26 -26.24
N GLN A 87 -10.10 0.40 -25.98
CA GLN A 87 -9.86 -1.02 -25.68
C GLN A 87 -9.17 -1.75 -26.83
N ASN A 88 -9.61 -1.51 -28.07
CA ASN A 88 -8.99 -2.10 -29.25
C ASN A 88 -7.54 -1.63 -29.42
N SER A 89 -7.27 -0.33 -29.25
CA SER A 89 -5.92 0.23 -29.31
C SER A 89 -5.02 -0.36 -28.22
N ALA A 90 -5.50 -0.44 -26.99
CA ALA A 90 -4.74 -1.04 -25.88
C ALA A 90 -4.42 -2.52 -26.14
N TYR A 91 -5.37 -3.27 -26.73
CA TYR A 91 -5.12 -4.66 -27.12
C TYR A 91 -4.02 -4.78 -28.17
N THR A 92 -4.08 -4.00 -29.25
CA THR A 92 -3.05 -4.01 -30.29
C THR A 92 -1.67 -3.65 -29.74
N LEU A 93 -1.59 -2.60 -28.92
CA LEU A 93 -0.34 -2.19 -28.26
C LEU A 93 0.21 -3.30 -27.36
N GLY A 94 -0.63 -3.94 -26.55
CA GLY A 94 -0.20 -5.03 -25.67
C GLY A 94 0.35 -6.24 -26.45
N ILE A 95 -0.22 -6.53 -27.61
CA ILE A 95 0.30 -7.57 -28.51
C ILE A 95 1.65 -7.16 -29.10
N GLU A 96 1.79 -5.93 -29.58
CA GLU A 96 3.05 -5.40 -30.13
C GLU A 96 4.17 -5.39 -29.08
N GLU A 97 3.90 -4.90 -27.87
CA GLU A 97 4.83 -4.92 -26.76
C GLU A 97 5.17 -6.35 -26.34
N GLY A 98 4.20 -7.26 -26.32
CA GLY A 98 4.43 -8.68 -26.05
C GLY A 98 5.39 -9.31 -27.07
N TYR A 99 5.20 -9.05 -28.35
CA TYR A 99 6.12 -9.49 -29.41
C TYR A 99 7.49 -8.84 -29.26
N PHE A 100 7.55 -7.55 -28.95
CA PHE A 100 8.80 -6.83 -28.73
C PHE A 100 9.60 -7.41 -27.56
N VAL A 101 8.95 -7.62 -26.40
CA VAL A 101 9.57 -8.19 -25.21
C VAL A 101 10.04 -9.62 -25.44
N LEU A 102 9.25 -10.46 -26.12
CA LEU A 102 9.66 -11.82 -26.49
C LEU A 102 10.86 -11.81 -27.44
N CYS A 103 10.87 -10.91 -28.44
CA CYS A 103 11.98 -10.80 -29.39
C CYS A 103 13.27 -10.30 -28.71
N PHE A 104 13.15 -9.37 -27.75
CA PHE A 104 14.31 -8.86 -26.99
C PHE A 104 14.89 -9.87 -26.00
N PHE A 105 14.08 -10.78 -25.43
CA PHE A 105 14.54 -11.81 -24.49
C PHE A 105 14.97 -13.12 -25.16
N MET A 106 14.62 -13.34 -26.44
CA MET A 106 14.95 -14.57 -27.19
C MET A 106 16.16 -14.42 -28.12
N ILE A 107 16.83 -13.25 -28.09
CA ILE A 107 18.15 -12.96 -28.70
C ILE A 107 19.21 -12.93 -27.59
#